data_AF-A0A3A6FF94-F1
#
_entry.id   AF-A0A3A6FF94-F1
#
_cell.length_a   1.000
_cell.length_b   1.000
_cell.length_c   1.000
_cell.angle_alpha   90.00
_cell.angle_beta   90.00
_cell.angle_gamma   90.00
#
_symmetry.space_group_name_H-M   'P 1'
#
loop_
_entity.id
_entity.type
_entity.pdbx_description
1 polymer ?
#
loop_
_entity_poly.entity_id
_entity_poly.type
_entity_poly.pdbx_seq_one_letter_code
_entity_poly.pdbx_strand_id
1 'polypeptide(L)'
;MTEANIEFEEKMINELLELLVAAHNNTRMKENRGYKPSEMVRKKSVDKMPTIVPASSNAAAILKDAAPQLEAMGVPVDLNGNTDVIQTKMFPSGLNGEPIRVEKKIYPNDLCPCGSGKKYKKCCGKNN
;
A
#
# COMPACT_ATOMS: atom_id res chain seq x y z
N MET A 1 -5.60 -31.19 -20.45
CA MET A 1 -4.40 -30.57 -19.86
C MET A 1 -3.26 -31.58 -19.94
N THR A 2 -2.82 -31.94 -21.15
CA THR A 2 -1.75 -32.94 -21.37
C THR A 2 -1.14 -32.70 -22.76
N GLU A 3 -0.12 -31.85 -22.82
CA GLU A 3 0.89 -31.91 -23.89
C GLU A 3 2.30 -32.11 -23.29
N ALA A 4 2.49 -31.77 -22.02
CA ALA A 4 3.62 -32.17 -21.20
C ALA A 4 3.09 -33.09 -20.09
N ASN A 5 3.56 -34.33 -20.03
CA ASN A 5 3.18 -35.34 -19.05
C ASN A 5 3.78 -35.01 -17.66
N ILE A 6 3.43 -33.84 -17.12
CA ILE A 6 3.94 -33.32 -15.85
C ILE A 6 2.93 -33.69 -14.77
N GLU A 7 3.24 -34.73 -14.00
CA GLU A 7 2.55 -35.07 -12.76
C GLU A 7 3.13 -34.22 -11.63
N PHE A 8 2.30 -33.37 -11.03
CA PHE A 8 2.72 -32.57 -9.88
C PHE A 8 2.37 -33.33 -8.60
N GLU A 9 3.38 -33.63 -7.79
CA GLU A 9 3.18 -34.14 -6.43
C GLU A 9 2.60 -33.01 -5.56
N GLU A 10 1.63 -33.30 -4.68
CA GLU A 10 0.97 -32.28 -3.84
C GLU A 10 1.98 -31.43 -3.03
N LYS A 11 3.09 -32.04 -2.60
CA LYS A 11 4.18 -31.35 -1.91
C LYS A 11 4.84 -30.28 -2.79
N MET A 12 5.10 -30.59 -4.06
CA MET A 12 5.67 -29.63 -5.01
C MET A 12 4.70 -28.46 -5.28
N ILE A 13 3.40 -28.74 -5.34
CA ILE A 13 2.38 -27.69 -5.53
C ILE A 13 2.39 -26.74 -4.33
N ASN A 14 2.42 -27.28 -3.11
CA ASN A 14 2.45 -26.46 -1.91
C ASN A 14 3.73 -25.62 -1.83
N GLU A 15 4.89 -26.20 -2.12
CA GLU A 15 6.17 -25.48 -2.15
C GLU A 15 6.16 -24.33 -3.18
N LEU A 16 5.65 -24.59 -4.39
CA LEU A 16 5.50 -23.55 -5.42
C LEU A 16 4.55 -22.45 -4.97
N LEU A 17 3.40 -22.81 -4.38
CA LEU A 17 2.41 -21.87 -3.89
C LEU A 17 2.97 -20.98 -2.77
N GLU A 18 3.81 -21.52 -1.88
CA GLU A 18 4.46 -20.75 -0.81
C GLU A 18 5.40 -19.69 -1.42
N LEU A 19 6.20 -20.08 -2.41
CA LEU A 19 7.08 -19.17 -3.14
C LEU A 19 6.29 -18.08 -3.87
N LEU A 20 5.16 -18.43 -4.50
CA LEU A 20 4.30 -17.46 -5.18
C LEU A 20 3.68 -16.46 -4.21
N VAL A 21 3.21 -16.91 -3.05
CA VAL A 21 2.67 -16.02 -2.01
C VAL A 21 3.75 -15.08 -1.47
N ALA A 22 4.94 -15.63 -1.19
CA ALA A 22 6.08 -14.83 -0.74
C ALA A 22 6.49 -13.79 -1.79
N ALA A 23 6.53 -14.19 -3.07
CA ALA A 23 6.83 -13.30 -4.19
C ALA A 23 5.78 -12.21 -4.33
N HIS A 24 4.48 -12.55 -4.29
CA HIS A 24 3.38 -11.59 -4.37
C HIS A 24 3.46 -10.53 -3.28
N ASN A 25 3.65 -10.94 -2.02
CA ASN A 25 3.71 -10.01 -0.89
C ASN A 25 4.94 -9.09 -0.92
N ASN A 26 6.04 -9.53 -1.52
CA ASN A 26 7.34 -8.86 -1.47
C ASN A 26 7.81 -8.27 -2.81
N THR A 27 6.99 -8.31 -3.86
CA THR A 27 7.33 -7.74 -5.16
C THR A 27 6.53 -6.47 -5.42
N ARG A 28 7.15 -5.47 -6.05
CA ARG A 28 6.46 -4.25 -6.47
C ARG A 28 5.64 -4.55 -7.70
N MET A 29 4.33 -4.34 -7.60
CA MET A 29 3.38 -4.68 -8.66
C MET A 29 2.89 -3.42 -9.36
N LYS A 30 2.67 -3.49 -10.68
CA LYS A 30 2.16 -2.37 -11.47
C LYS A 30 0.72 -2.03 -11.06
N GLU A 31 -0.05 -3.07 -10.76
CA GLU A 31 -1.42 -3.02 -10.25
C GLU A 31 -1.48 -2.25 -8.93
N ASN A 32 -0.43 -2.38 -8.10
CA ASN A 32 -0.29 -1.67 -6.83
C ASN A 32 0.42 -0.30 -6.99
N ARG A 33 0.48 0.23 -8.23
CA ARG A 33 1.22 1.44 -8.63
C ARG A 33 2.67 1.48 -8.11
N GLY A 34 3.30 0.32 -7.95
CA GLY A 34 4.68 0.19 -7.47
C GLY A 34 4.85 -0.09 -5.98
N TYR A 35 3.75 -0.21 -5.20
CA TYR A 35 3.84 -0.74 -3.84
C TYR A 35 3.94 -2.26 -3.80
N LYS A 36 4.68 -2.78 -2.82
CA LYS A 36 4.53 -4.16 -2.37
C LYS A 36 3.27 -4.29 -1.51
N PRO A 37 2.49 -5.39 -1.58
CA PRO A 37 1.39 -5.61 -0.65
C PRO A 37 1.79 -5.47 0.82
N SER A 38 2.99 -5.94 1.18
CA SER A 38 3.57 -5.79 2.53
C SER A 38 3.85 -4.34 2.95
N GLU A 39 4.13 -3.42 2.01
CA GLU A 39 4.37 -1.99 2.28
C GLU A 39 3.07 -1.22 2.55
N MET A 40 1.92 -1.79 2.17
CA MET A 40 0.61 -1.17 2.39
C MET A 40 0.17 -1.32 3.85
N VAL A 41 0.73 -2.30 4.56
CA VAL A 41 0.55 -2.45 6.02
C VAL A 41 1.40 -1.41 6.73
N ARG A 42 0.75 -0.38 7.28
CA ARG A 42 1.40 0.73 7.98
C ARG A 42 2.40 0.22 9.04
N LYS A 43 3.69 0.52 8.85
CA LYS A 43 4.69 0.55 9.94
C LYS A 43 5.02 2.02 10.21
N LYS A 44 4.64 2.54 11.38
CA LYS A 44 5.10 3.86 11.86
C LYS A 44 6.50 3.64 12.46
N SER A 45 7.53 4.33 11.94
CA SER A 45 8.74 4.64 12.70
C SER A 45 8.69 6.12 13.05
N VAL A 46 8.82 6.44 14.33
CA VAL A 46 8.55 7.77 14.90
C VAL A 46 9.77 8.22 15.71
N ASP A 47 10.94 8.26 15.07
CA ASP A 47 12.17 8.73 15.75
C ASP A 47 12.68 10.07 15.20
N LYS A 48 11.98 10.69 14.24
CA LYS A 48 12.36 12.00 13.69
C LYS A 48 11.20 13.00 13.77
N MET A 49 11.55 14.24 14.12
CA MET A 49 10.63 15.38 14.14
C MET A 49 10.02 15.56 12.74
N PRO A 50 8.68 15.49 12.59
CA PRO A 50 8.07 15.42 11.27
C PRO A 50 8.06 16.77 10.58
N THR A 51 8.46 16.81 9.30
CA THR A 51 8.18 17.95 8.42
C THR A 51 6.75 17.83 7.88
N ILE A 52 5.93 18.85 8.11
CA ILE A 52 4.55 18.90 7.62
C ILE A 52 4.56 19.40 6.18
N VAL A 53 4.32 18.48 5.23
CA VAL A 53 4.09 18.84 3.82
C VAL A 53 2.58 18.81 3.57
N PRO A 54 1.94 19.91 3.16
CA PRO A 54 0.50 19.92 2.91
C PRO A 54 0.12 18.91 1.83
N ALA A 55 -1.05 18.28 1.98
CA ALA A 55 -1.55 17.22 1.09
C ALA A 55 -0.51 16.09 0.87
N SER A 56 0.04 15.57 1.98
CA SER A 56 0.93 14.41 2.01
C SER A 56 0.40 13.35 2.98
N SER A 57 0.82 12.10 2.79
CA SER A 57 0.53 10.98 3.70
C SER A 57 0.96 11.29 5.15
N ASN A 58 2.08 11.99 5.32
CA ASN A 58 2.61 12.32 6.63
C ASN A 58 1.76 13.38 7.34
N ALA A 59 1.40 14.46 6.61
CA ALA A 59 0.51 15.48 7.16
C ALA A 59 -0.87 14.90 7.52
N ALA A 60 -1.42 14.03 6.68
CA ALA A 60 -2.69 13.39 6.98
C ALA A 60 -2.63 12.46 8.20
N ALA A 61 -1.50 11.79 8.45
CA ALA A 61 -1.32 10.99 9.66
C ALA A 61 -1.31 11.87 10.93
N ILE A 62 -0.60 13.00 10.89
CA ILE A 62 -0.54 13.96 12.01
C ILE A 62 -1.92 14.58 12.26
N LEU A 63 -2.58 15.03 11.19
CA LEU A 63 -3.92 15.62 11.28
C LEU A 63 -4.97 14.61 11.78
N LYS A 64 -4.83 13.32 11.44
CA LYS A 64 -5.71 12.28 12.00
C LYS A 64 -5.54 12.16 13.52
N ASP A 65 -4.31 12.23 14.01
CA ASP A 65 -4.01 12.14 15.44
C ASP A 65 -4.49 13.42 16.17
N ALA A 66 -4.48 14.59 15.51
CA ALA A 66 -4.92 15.88 16.06
C ALA A 66 -6.40 16.24 15.78
N ALA A 67 -7.11 15.45 14.97
CA ALA A 67 -8.49 15.70 14.55
C ALA A 67 -9.46 16.06 15.68
N PRO A 68 -9.52 15.34 16.82
CA PRO A 68 -10.50 15.64 17.87
C PRO A 68 -10.28 17.03 18.51
N GLN A 69 -9.02 17.49 18.57
CA GLN A 69 -8.69 18.81 19.09
C GLN A 69 -9.10 19.92 18.10
N LEU A 70 -8.88 19.68 16.81
CA LEU A 70 -9.25 20.62 15.75
C LEU A 70 -10.77 20.74 15.61
N GLU A 71 -11.49 19.64 15.76
CA GLU A 71 -12.96 19.63 15.80
C GLU A 71 -13.50 20.42 17.00
N ALA A 72 -12.90 20.26 18.20
CA ALA A 72 -13.26 21.05 19.37
C ALA A 72 -13.00 22.56 19.18
N MET A 73 -12.05 22.92 18.31
CA MET A 73 -11.76 24.31 17.91
C MET A 73 -12.62 24.79 16.73
N GLY A 74 -13.54 23.97 16.21
CA GLY A 74 -14.41 24.32 15.08
C GLY A 74 -13.69 24.33 13.73
N VAL A 75 -12.54 23.66 13.60
CA VAL A 75 -11.77 23.57 12.34
C VAL A 75 -12.10 22.26 11.63
N PRO A 76 -12.82 22.28 10.49
CA PRO A 76 -13.13 21.06 9.73
C PRO A 76 -11.88 20.56 9.00
N VAL A 77 -11.54 19.28 9.18
CA VAL A 77 -10.39 18.63 8.53
C VAL A 77 -10.88 17.55 7.57
N ASP A 78 -10.70 17.77 6.26
CA ASP A 78 -10.94 16.74 5.26
C ASP A 78 -9.63 15.99 4.94
N LEU A 79 -9.57 14.73 5.38
CA LEU A 79 -8.42 13.84 5.14
C LEU A 79 -8.52 13.06 3.81
N ASN A 80 -9.63 13.18 3.08
CA ASN A 80 -9.95 12.29 1.95
C ASN A 80 -10.12 13.02 0.60
N GLY A 81 -10.41 14.33 0.61
CA GLY A 81 -10.91 15.05 -0.57
C GLY A 81 -10.10 15.01 -1.86
N ASN A 82 -8.78 14.76 -1.80
CA ASN A 82 -7.91 14.68 -2.98
C ASN A 82 -6.95 13.47 -2.92
N THR A 83 -7.41 12.33 -2.41
CA THR A 83 -6.56 11.14 -2.23
C THR A 83 -6.90 10.03 -3.21
N ASP A 84 -5.86 9.39 -3.73
CA ASP A 84 -6.03 8.14 -4.48
C ASP A 84 -5.93 6.96 -3.52
N VAL A 85 -6.81 5.97 -3.70
CA VAL A 85 -6.81 4.73 -2.93
C VAL A 85 -6.41 3.56 -3.82
N ILE A 86 -5.36 2.85 -3.43
CA ILE A 86 -4.99 1.57 -4.03
C ILE A 86 -5.39 0.46 -3.07
N GLN A 87 -6.04 -0.58 -3.59
CA GLN A 87 -6.41 -1.77 -2.84
C GLN A 87 -5.71 -3.00 -3.43
N THR A 88 -5.24 -3.90 -2.58
CA THR A 88 -4.68 -5.19 -3.00
C THR A 88 -4.94 -6.26 -1.96
N LYS A 89 -4.72 -7.53 -2.34
CA LYS A 89 -4.75 -8.67 -1.41
C LYS A 89 -3.34 -8.94 -0.90
N MET A 90 -3.21 -9.17 0.40
CA MET A 90 -1.96 -9.59 1.04
C MET A 90 -2.21 -10.86 1.85
N PHE A 91 -1.20 -11.72 1.91
CA PHE A 91 -1.25 -13.02 2.60
C PHE A 91 -0.25 -13.03 3.77
N PRO A 92 -0.58 -12.43 4.94
CA PRO A 92 0.36 -12.26 6.03
C PRO A 92 0.79 -13.58 6.69
N SER A 93 -0.09 -14.58 6.70
CA SER A 93 0.17 -15.90 7.29
C SER A 93 0.51 -16.98 6.25
N GLY A 94 0.96 -16.58 5.05
CA GLY A 94 1.27 -17.51 3.97
C GLY A 94 0.03 -18.18 3.37
N LEU A 95 0.17 -19.43 2.91
CA LEU A 95 -0.91 -20.21 2.28
C LEU A 95 -2.03 -20.62 3.25
N ASN A 96 -1.69 -20.80 4.52
CA ASN A 96 -2.63 -21.32 5.52
C ASN A 96 -3.52 -20.22 6.12
N GLY A 97 -3.31 -18.95 5.72
CA GLY A 97 -4.09 -17.82 6.22
C GLY A 97 -5.06 -17.26 5.18
N GLU A 98 -6.16 -16.69 5.66
CA GLU A 98 -7.05 -15.94 4.78
C GLU A 98 -6.37 -14.68 4.22
N PRO A 99 -6.53 -14.39 2.93
CA PRO A 99 -6.03 -13.15 2.34
C PRO A 99 -6.75 -11.96 2.96
N ILE A 100 -5.97 -10.99 3.44
CA ILE A 100 -6.53 -9.72 3.91
C ILE A 100 -6.51 -8.69 2.79
N ARG A 101 -7.58 -7.89 2.71
CA ARG A 101 -7.61 -6.70 1.86
C ARG A 101 -6.83 -5.58 2.55
N VAL A 102 -5.82 -5.07 1.87
CA VAL A 102 -5.03 -3.92 2.34
C VAL A 102 -5.23 -2.74 1.41
N GLU A 103 -5.33 -1.55 2.01
CA GLU A 103 -5.55 -0.31 1.30
C GLU A 103 -4.44 0.70 1.61
N LYS A 104 -4.04 1.45 0.58
CA LYS A 104 -3.07 2.54 0.71
C LYS A 104 -3.64 3.81 0.10
N LYS A 105 -3.78 4.83 0.93
CA LYS A 105 -4.05 6.21 0.50
C LYS A 105 -2.76 6.88 0.04
N ILE A 106 -2.81 7.55 -1.09
CA ILE A 106 -1.72 8.30 -1.69
C ILE A 106 -2.18 9.73 -1.90
N TYR A 107 -1.37 10.68 -1.45
CA TYR A 107 -1.70 12.09 -1.53
C TYR A 107 -0.95 12.77 -2.69
N PRO A 108 -1.48 13.85 -3.28
CA PRO A 108 -0.95 14.45 -4.51
C PRO A 108 0.53 14.86 -4.45
N ASN A 109 1.02 15.28 -3.28
CA ASN A 109 2.40 15.72 -3.09
C ASN A 109 3.34 14.61 -2.61
N ASP A 110 2.86 13.39 -2.35
CA ASP A 110 3.71 12.26 -1.97
C ASP A 110 4.67 11.87 -3.10
N LEU A 111 5.78 11.22 -2.76
CA LEU A 111 6.64 10.59 -3.77
C LEU A 111 5.87 9.46 -4.46
N CYS A 112 5.99 9.39 -5.78
CA CYS A 112 5.25 8.42 -6.57
C CYS A 112 5.76 6.99 -6.31
N PRO A 113 4.88 6.04 -5.95
CA PRO A 113 5.29 4.67 -5.60
C PRO A 113 5.88 3.86 -6.75
N CYS A 114 5.70 4.30 -8.00
CA CYS A 114 6.30 3.64 -9.17
C CYS A 114 7.83 3.81 -9.24
N GLY A 115 8.44 4.57 -8.33
CA GLY A 115 9.88 4.77 -8.27
C GLY A 115 10.42 5.89 -9.17
N SER A 116 9.55 6.70 -9.78
CA SER A 116 9.96 7.78 -10.69
C SER A 116 10.66 8.97 -10.02
N GLY A 117 10.65 9.05 -8.68
CA GLY A 117 11.16 10.18 -7.90
C GLY A 117 10.31 11.47 -8.01
N LYS A 118 9.25 11.46 -8.83
CA LYS A 118 8.35 12.61 -9.02
C LYS A 118 7.27 12.63 -7.94
N LYS A 119 6.70 13.81 -7.68
CA LYS A 119 5.46 13.93 -6.91
C LYS A 119 4.34 13.15 -7.60
N TYR A 120 3.44 12.56 -6.82
CA TYR A 120 2.39 11.68 -7.29
C TYR A 120 1.51 12.33 -8.37
N LYS A 121 1.05 13.57 -8.12
CA LYS A 121 0.28 14.39 -9.09
C LYS A 121 1.03 14.73 -10.39
N LYS A 122 2.35 14.57 -10.41
CA LYS A 122 3.21 14.79 -11.59
C LYS A 122 3.62 13.49 -12.28
N CYS A 123 3.11 12.35 -11.83
CA CYS A 123 3.43 11.03 -12.35
C CYS A 123 2.17 10.17 -12.49
N CYS A 124 2.02 9.08 -11.73
CA CYS A 124 0.86 8.17 -11.83
C CYS A 124 -0.49 8.86 -11.54
N GLY A 125 -0.50 9.95 -10.75
CA GLY A 125 -1.70 10.74 -10.47
C GLY A 125 -1.94 11.90 -11.43
N LYS A 126 -1.23 12.00 -12.55
CA LYS A 126 -1.38 13.12 -13.51
C LYS A 126 -2.69 13.07 -14.31
N ASN A 127 -3.25 11.87 -14.48
CA ASN A 127 -4.45 11.62 -15.29
C ASN A 127 -5.59 11.00 -14.45
N ASN A 128 -5.52 11.14 -13.13
CA ASN A 128 -6.57 10.72 -12.21
C ASN A 128 -7.48 11.89 -11.87
#